data_AF-A0A960XB83-F1
#
_entry.id   AF-A0A960XB83-F1
#
_cell.length_a   1.000
_cell.length_b   1.000
_cell.length_c   1.000
_cell.angle_alpha   90.00
_cell.angle_beta   90.00
_cell.angle_gamma   90.00
#
_symmetry.space_group_name_H-M   'P 1'
#
loop_
_entity.id
_entity.type
_entity.pdbx_description
1 polymer ?
#
loop_
_entity_poly.entity_id
_entity_poly.type
_entity_poly.pdbx_seq_one_letter_code
_entity_poly.pdbx_strand_id
1 'polypeptide(L)'
;MNSPRIATIISDQDFQYVDHLAPLSSLLSIPLLVTDERIEKLINAYYPEVQTILLLPIELPQYLVTQFEIVITCLPTPLFRKMVYAAELFHGKGIVNVWCPHGNSDKGYLSSYMEELREERVALVYGEKMIHFLLEKGSYHQLEKVCVTGNYRYRYYLQNKPFLDQHFLALIPNEKRSTILYAPTWSDDENNSSFSSASQQLIECVPDEFHIIIKLHPNIFASPEILEAYQLVNSKKKNVTILPEFPPIYPILNHVEYYLGDMSSIGYDFLTFRKPMFFLNPNKRDPIKDRGLYLTRCGTVINPEQYDKIFSLINERGDSRFTE
;
A
#
# COMPACT_ATOMS: atom_id res chain seq x y z
N MET A 1 -36.09 -10.39 2.64
CA MET A 1 -34.86 -11.05 3.11
C MET A 1 -33.98 -9.96 3.67
N ASN A 2 -33.47 -10.11 4.90
CA ASN A 2 -32.52 -9.14 5.44
C ASN A 2 -31.22 -9.25 4.63
N SER A 3 -30.62 -8.10 4.29
CA SER A 3 -29.30 -8.06 3.66
C SER A 3 -28.27 -8.78 4.56
N PRO A 4 -27.29 -9.50 3.98
CA PRO A 4 -26.24 -10.13 4.78
C PRO A 4 -25.50 -9.06 5.60
N ARG A 5 -25.11 -9.40 6.82
CA ARG A 5 -24.25 -8.57 7.67
C ARG A 5 -22.81 -8.79 7.22
N ILE A 6 -22.17 -7.69 6.83
CA ILE A 6 -20.82 -7.67 6.27
C ILE A 6 -19.95 -6.80 7.15
N ALA A 7 -18.69 -7.18 7.31
CA ALA A 7 -17.68 -6.32 7.93
C ALA A 7 -16.33 -6.47 7.22
N THR A 8 -15.45 -5.50 7.44
CA THR A 8 -14.02 -5.62 7.15
C THR A 8 -13.25 -5.86 8.44
N ILE A 9 -12.03 -6.43 8.35
CA ILE A 9 -11.18 -6.66 9.52
C ILE A 9 -9.71 -6.32 9.29
N ILE A 10 -9.08 -5.70 10.28
CA ILE A 10 -7.62 -5.62 10.44
C ILE A 10 -7.28 -6.28 11.77
N SER A 11 -6.76 -7.51 11.73
CA SER A 11 -6.53 -8.34 12.93
C SER A 11 -5.08 -8.35 13.41
N ASP A 12 -4.17 -7.71 12.69
CA ASP A 12 -2.76 -7.56 13.02
C ASP A 12 -2.39 -6.09 13.26
N GLN A 13 -1.11 -5.82 13.48
CA GLN A 13 -0.59 -4.47 13.76
C GLN A 13 -0.20 -3.73 12.46
N ASP A 14 -0.56 -4.25 11.29
CA ASP A 14 -0.08 -3.70 10.03
C ASP A 14 -0.96 -2.54 9.55
N PHE A 15 -0.52 -1.32 9.87
CA PHE A 15 -1.27 -0.11 9.54
C PHE A 15 -1.40 0.15 8.04
N GLN A 16 -0.64 -0.53 7.18
CA GLN A 16 -0.79 -0.35 5.74
C GLN A 16 -2.18 -0.79 5.25
N TYR A 17 -2.84 -1.70 5.97
CA TYR A 17 -4.17 -2.20 5.62
C TYR A 17 -5.27 -1.16 5.84
N VAL A 18 -5.00 -0.14 6.66
CA VAL A 18 -5.94 0.96 6.92
C VAL A 18 -6.35 1.65 5.62
N ASP A 19 -5.38 1.98 4.75
CA ASP A 19 -5.64 2.66 3.48
C ASP A 19 -6.40 1.78 2.47
N HIS A 20 -6.54 0.49 2.72
CA HIS A 20 -7.32 -0.43 1.87
C HIS A 20 -8.71 -0.69 2.45
N LEU A 21 -8.78 -1.06 3.73
CA LEU A 21 -10.02 -1.52 4.33
C LEU A 21 -10.88 -0.37 4.86
N ALA A 22 -10.30 0.75 5.33
CA ALA A 22 -11.09 1.89 5.81
C ALA A 22 -11.87 2.58 4.66
N PRO A 23 -11.26 2.92 3.49
CA PRO A 23 -12.02 3.41 2.34
C PRO A 23 -13.13 2.48 1.88
N LEU A 24 -12.85 1.17 1.84
CA LEU A 24 -13.84 0.17 1.42
C LEU A 24 -15.02 0.11 2.41
N SER A 25 -14.73 0.16 3.71
CA SER A 25 -15.74 0.17 4.78
C SER A 25 -16.65 1.38 4.69
N SER A 26 -16.05 2.56 4.45
CA SER A 26 -16.77 3.81 4.25
C SER A 26 -17.69 3.74 3.02
N LEU A 27 -17.16 3.32 1.87
CA LEU A 27 -17.90 3.22 0.61
C LEU A 27 -19.05 2.21 0.66
N LEU A 28 -18.91 1.14 1.45
CA LEU A 28 -19.94 0.11 1.62
C LEU A 28 -20.85 0.38 2.83
N SER A 29 -20.54 1.37 3.65
CA SER A 29 -21.24 1.65 4.91
C SER A 29 -21.33 0.43 5.83
N ILE A 30 -20.19 -0.25 6.01
CA ILE A 30 -20.04 -1.44 6.86
C ILE A 30 -19.00 -1.18 7.96
N PRO A 31 -19.08 -1.87 9.11
CA PRO A 31 -18.10 -1.68 10.18
C PRO A 31 -16.73 -2.26 9.81
N LEU A 32 -15.68 -1.63 10.35
CA LEU A 32 -14.31 -2.10 10.33
C LEU A 32 -13.91 -2.55 11.73
N LEU A 33 -13.66 -3.85 11.90
CA LEU A 33 -13.22 -4.40 13.18
C LEU A 33 -11.70 -4.38 13.24
N VAL A 34 -11.18 -4.01 14.39
CA VAL A 34 -9.74 -3.93 14.65
C VAL A 34 -9.39 -4.54 15.99
N THR A 35 -8.16 -5.03 16.12
CA THR A 35 -7.66 -5.62 17.37
C THR A 35 -6.52 -4.81 18.02
N ASP A 36 -6.13 -3.71 17.39
CA ASP A 36 -5.03 -2.85 17.83
C ASP A 36 -5.50 -1.39 17.99
N GLU A 37 -5.27 -0.82 19.17
CA GLU A 37 -5.65 0.55 19.49
C GLU A 37 -4.94 1.62 18.64
N ARG A 38 -3.73 1.34 18.15
CA ARG A 38 -3.00 2.25 17.25
C ARG A 38 -3.69 2.31 15.90
N ILE A 39 -4.13 1.16 15.39
CA ILE A 39 -4.91 1.06 14.14
C ILE A 39 -6.24 1.81 14.29
N GLU A 40 -6.95 1.62 15.40
CA GLU A 40 -8.18 2.38 15.69
C GLU A 40 -7.93 3.89 15.68
N LYS A 41 -6.86 4.36 16.34
CA LYS A 41 -6.48 5.78 16.35
C LYS A 41 -6.21 6.32 14.95
N LEU A 42 -5.52 5.56 14.10
CA LEU A 42 -5.27 5.94 12.71
C LEU A 42 -6.56 6.02 11.89
N ILE A 43 -7.48 5.07 12.07
CA ILE A 43 -8.79 5.08 11.40
C ILE A 43 -9.58 6.31 11.85
N ASN A 44 -9.68 6.56 13.16
CA ASN A 44 -10.41 7.72 13.68
C ASN A 44 -9.80 9.06 13.24
N ALA A 45 -8.47 9.12 13.05
CA ALA A 45 -7.79 10.32 12.60
C ALA A 45 -8.00 10.60 11.10
N TYR A 46 -7.99 9.58 10.25
CA TYR A 46 -7.96 9.76 8.79
C TYR A 46 -9.24 9.32 8.05
N TYR A 47 -10.11 8.57 8.72
CA TYR A 47 -11.36 8.00 8.18
C TYR A 47 -12.48 8.11 9.24
N PRO A 48 -12.78 9.32 9.76
CA PRO A 48 -13.60 9.52 10.95
C PRO A 48 -15.05 9.04 10.81
N GLU A 49 -15.53 8.84 9.58
CA GLU A 49 -16.87 8.32 9.29
C GLU A 49 -16.95 6.79 9.30
N VAL A 50 -15.83 6.08 9.33
CA VAL A 50 -15.80 4.62 9.41
C VAL A 50 -16.22 4.17 10.79
N GLN A 51 -17.27 3.35 10.86
CA GLN A 51 -17.68 2.70 12.11
C GLN A 51 -16.64 1.67 12.53
N THR A 52 -15.77 2.06 13.45
CA THR A 52 -14.72 1.18 13.98
C THR A 52 -15.22 0.41 15.21
N ILE A 53 -14.89 -0.87 15.29
CA ILE A 53 -15.17 -1.72 16.46
C ILE A 53 -13.85 -2.32 16.93
N LEU A 54 -13.32 -1.82 18.03
CA LEU A 54 -12.16 -2.39 18.69
C LEU A 54 -12.57 -3.61 19.53
N LEU A 55 -11.88 -4.74 19.33
CA LEU A 55 -12.07 -5.98 20.08
C LEU A 55 -10.74 -6.52 20.57
N LEU A 56 -10.75 -7.29 21.66
CA LEU A 56 -9.56 -8.05 22.01
C LEU A 56 -9.32 -9.16 20.97
N PRO A 57 -8.05 -9.51 20.65
CA PRO A 57 -7.75 -10.60 19.72
C PRO A 57 -8.47 -11.92 20.02
N ILE A 58 -8.69 -12.22 21.31
CA ILE A 58 -9.37 -13.43 21.77
C ILE A 58 -10.90 -13.39 21.55
N GLU A 59 -11.49 -12.21 21.47
CA GLU A 59 -12.94 -12.01 21.29
C GLU A 59 -13.32 -11.98 19.81
N LEU A 60 -12.40 -11.53 18.94
CA LEU A 60 -12.64 -11.30 17.51
C LEU A 60 -13.28 -12.52 16.81
N PRO A 61 -12.77 -13.77 16.91
CA PRO A 61 -13.36 -14.90 16.19
C PRO A 61 -14.82 -15.17 16.56
N GLN A 62 -15.11 -15.12 17.86
CA GLN A 62 -16.41 -15.36 18.43
C GLN A 62 -17.41 -14.27 18.02
N TYR A 63 -16.97 -13.01 18.03
CA TYR A 63 -17.76 -11.89 17.56
C TYR A 63 -18.06 -12.01 16.06
N LEU A 64 -17.06 -12.31 15.22
CA LEU A 64 -17.23 -12.45 13.78
C LEU A 64 -18.29 -13.49 13.42
N VAL A 65 -18.19 -14.70 13.98
CA VAL A 65 -19.09 -15.82 13.64
C VAL A 65 -20.53 -15.51 14.06
N THR A 66 -20.72 -14.86 15.21
CA THR A 66 -22.08 -14.55 15.68
C THR A 66 -22.70 -13.34 14.97
N GLN A 67 -21.90 -12.33 14.63
CA GLN A 67 -22.39 -11.04 14.14
C GLN A 67 -22.41 -10.87 12.62
N PHE A 68 -21.65 -11.67 11.87
CA PHE A 68 -21.53 -11.46 10.42
C PHE A 68 -21.72 -12.75 9.63
N GLU A 69 -22.10 -12.60 8.37
CA GLU A 69 -22.17 -13.70 7.40
C GLU A 69 -21.03 -13.62 6.38
N ILE A 70 -20.50 -12.41 6.13
CA ILE A 70 -19.42 -12.14 5.19
C ILE A 70 -18.37 -11.27 5.88
N VAL A 71 -17.10 -11.64 5.73
CA VAL A 71 -15.96 -10.84 6.18
C VAL A 71 -15.06 -10.55 5.00
N ILE A 72 -14.73 -9.28 4.81
CA ILE A 72 -13.75 -8.82 3.83
C ILE A 72 -12.43 -8.58 4.56
N THR A 73 -11.37 -9.22 4.10
CA THR A 73 -10.05 -9.11 4.74
C THR A 73 -8.97 -9.28 3.71
N CYS A 74 -7.78 -8.82 4.03
CA CYS A 74 -6.63 -9.09 3.20
C CYS A 74 -5.85 -10.35 3.62
N LEU A 75 -6.30 -11.05 4.67
CA LEU A 75 -5.78 -12.36 5.02
C LEU A 75 -6.23 -13.41 3.98
N PRO A 76 -5.31 -14.28 3.53
CA PRO A 76 -5.70 -15.42 2.71
C PRO A 76 -6.55 -16.40 3.54
N THR A 77 -7.46 -17.10 2.89
CA THR A 77 -8.45 -18.03 3.44
C THR A 77 -7.83 -19.05 4.39
N PRO A 78 -6.67 -19.67 4.12
CA PRO A 78 -6.04 -20.59 5.08
C PRO A 78 -5.74 -19.94 6.44
N LEU A 79 -5.30 -18.68 6.45
CA LEU A 79 -5.03 -17.94 7.69
C LEU A 79 -6.32 -17.46 8.34
N PHE A 80 -7.26 -16.93 7.56
CA PHE A 80 -8.58 -16.54 8.06
C PHE A 80 -9.31 -17.71 8.72
N ARG A 81 -9.28 -18.91 8.12
CA ARG A 81 -9.90 -20.12 8.67
C ARG A 81 -9.27 -20.53 9.98
N LYS A 82 -7.94 -20.49 10.12
CA LYS A 82 -7.28 -20.75 11.41
C LYS A 82 -7.78 -19.82 12.52
N MET A 83 -8.05 -18.55 12.20
CA MET A 83 -8.57 -17.58 13.15
C MET A 83 -10.00 -17.89 13.60
N VAL A 84 -10.90 -18.28 12.69
CA VAL A 84 -12.34 -18.47 13.03
C VAL A 84 -12.77 -19.91 13.30
N TYR A 85 -11.94 -20.91 12.98
CA TYR A 85 -12.31 -22.34 12.98
C TYR A 85 -13.00 -22.81 14.28
N ALA A 86 -12.41 -22.51 15.44
CA ALA A 86 -12.97 -22.95 16.72
C ALA A 86 -14.35 -22.32 16.98
N ALA A 87 -14.53 -21.05 16.62
CA ALA A 87 -15.82 -20.36 16.74
C ALA A 87 -16.84 -20.92 15.73
N GLU A 88 -16.45 -21.17 14.48
CA GLU A 88 -17.34 -21.77 13.47
C GLU A 88 -17.85 -23.16 13.92
N LEU A 89 -16.97 -23.98 14.50
CA LEU A 89 -17.34 -25.28 15.09
C LEU A 89 -18.30 -25.13 16.27
N PHE A 90 -18.00 -24.21 17.19
CA PHE A 90 -18.82 -24.01 18.39
C PHE A 90 -20.23 -23.52 18.07
N HIS A 91 -20.38 -22.64 17.07
CA HIS A 91 -21.69 -22.11 16.66
C HIS A 91 -22.38 -22.92 15.56
N GLY A 92 -21.70 -23.90 14.96
CA GLY A 92 -22.20 -24.61 13.78
C GLY A 92 -22.51 -23.66 12.60
N LYS A 93 -21.79 -22.54 12.50
CA LYS A 93 -22.01 -21.48 11.51
C LYS A 93 -20.70 -21.12 10.81
N GLY A 94 -20.71 -21.18 9.48
CA GLY A 94 -19.60 -20.69 8.65
C GLY A 94 -19.76 -19.22 8.26
N ILE A 95 -18.64 -18.53 8.09
CA ILE A 95 -18.53 -17.19 7.51
C ILE A 95 -17.92 -17.30 6.11
N VAL A 96 -18.42 -16.50 5.16
CA VAL A 96 -17.78 -16.32 3.85
C VAL A 96 -16.61 -15.33 3.99
N ASN A 97 -15.42 -15.77 3.60
CA ASN A 97 -14.26 -14.90 3.44
C ASN A 97 -14.27 -14.27 2.04
N VAL A 98 -14.00 -12.98 1.96
CA VAL A 98 -13.78 -12.24 0.71
C VAL A 98 -12.38 -11.63 0.78
N TRP A 99 -11.48 -12.11 -0.07
CA TRP A 99 -10.13 -11.57 -0.11
C TRP A 99 -10.10 -10.19 -0.75
N CYS A 100 -9.46 -9.23 -0.08
CA CYS A 100 -9.19 -7.88 -0.55
C CYS A 100 -7.69 -7.69 -0.78
N PRO A 101 -7.25 -7.27 -1.98
CA PRO A 101 -5.85 -7.03 -2.26
C PRO A 101 -5.34 -5.75 -1.59
N HIS A 102 -4.06 -5.77 -1.19
CA HIS A 102 -3.27 -4.64 -0.71
C HIS A 102 -2.82 -3.68 -1.83
N GLY A 103 -3.69 -3.44 -2.80
CA GLY A 103 -3.41 -2.65 -4.00
C GLY A 103 -3.00 -3.49 -5.21
N ASN A 104 -2.75 -2.79 -6.32
CA ASN A 104 -2.23 -3.39 -7.54
C ASN A 104 -0.70 -3.46 -7.45
N SER A 105 -0.10 -4.64 -7.65
CA SER A 105 1.34 -4.84 -7.46
C SER A 105 1.93 -5.73 -8.55
N ASP A 106 3.21 -5.52 -8.83
CA ASP A 106 4.06 -6.42 -9.62
C ASP A 106 4.83 -7.43 -8.75
N LYS A 107 4.75 -7.28 -7.43
CA LYS A 107 5.32 -8.25 -6.48
C LYS A 107 4.54 -9.55 -6.48
N GLY A 108 5.21 -10.66 -6.20
CA GLY A 108 4.64 -11.99 -6.15
C GLY A 108 4.79 -12.78 -7.45
N TYR A 109 5.40 -12.18 -8.48
CA TYR A 109 5.69 -12.90 -9.72
C TYR A 109 6.82 -13.91 -9.50
N LEU A 110 7.77 -13.60 -8.61
CA LEU A 110 8.87 -14.49 -8.26
C LEU A 110 8.61 -15.25 -6.96
N SER A 111 7.69 -14.78 -6.10
CA SER A 111 7.27 -15.50 -4.89
C SER A 111 5.98 -16.32 -5.07
N SER A 112 5.68 -17.13 -4.05
CA SER A 112 4.46 -17.96 -3.98
C SER A 112 3.24 -17.20 -3.43
N TYR A 113 3.34 -15.90 -3.16
CA TYR A 113 2.28 -15.13 -2.49
C TYR A 113 0.90 -15.32 -3.15
N MET A 114 0.81 -15.17 -4.47
CA MET A 114 -0.47 -15.35 -5.18
C MET A 114 -0.93 -16.81 -5.19
N GLU A 115 -0.03 -17.79 -5.02
CA GLU A 115 -0.38 -19.21 -4.97
C GLU A 115 -1.08 -19.57 -3.64
N GLU A 116 -0.87 -18.78 -2.58
CA GLU A 116 -1.60 -18.95 -1.31
C GLU A 116 -3.10 -18.63 -1.45
N LEU A 117 -3.49 -17.95 -2.53
CA LEU A 117 -4.89 -17.64 -2.82
C LEU A 117 -5.64 -18.80 -3.48
N ARG A 118 -5.01 -19.97 -3.66
CA ARG A 118 -5.64 -21.19 -4.26
C ARG A 118 -6.82 -21.75 -3.47
N GLU A 119 -7.04 -21.29 -2.25
CA GLU A 119 -8.21 -21.64 -1.43
C GLU A 119 -9.29 -20.54 -1.41
N GLU A 120 -9.04 -19.39 -2.04
CA GLU A 120 -10.05 -18.33 -2.13
C GLU A 120 -11.24 -18.76 -2.97
N ARG A 121 -12.45 -18.39 -2.52
CA ARG A 121 -13.68 -18.56 -3.30
C ARG A 121 -14.21 -17.24 -3.84
N VAL A 122 -13.93 -16.14 -3.14
CA VAL A 122 -14.37 -14.79 -3.53
C VAL A 122 -13.20 -13.82 -3.38
N ALA A 123 -12.92 -13.07 -4.45
CA ALA A 123 -11.83 -12.09 -4.46
C ALA A 123 -12.29 -10.74 -5.02
N LEU A 124 -11.85 -9.67 -4.39
CA LEU A 124 -11.83 -8.35 -4.99
C LEU A 124 -10.57 -8.23 -5.86
N VAL A 125 -10.68 -7.56 -7.00
CA VAL A 125 -9.53 -7.29 -7.88
C VAL A 125 -9.59 -5.86 -8.40
N TYR A 126 -8.41 -5.26 -8.64
CA TYR A 126 -8.34 -3.89 -9.18
C TYR A 126 -8.71 -3.84 -10.67
N GLY A 127 -8.45 -4.91 -11.44
CA GLY A 127 -8.70 -4.93 -12.89
C GLY A 127 -8.04 -6.11 -13.59
N GLU A 128 -8.02 -6.04 -14.93
CA GLU A 128 -7.57 -7.13 -15.81
C GLU A 128 -6.15 -7.61 -15.52
N LYS A 129 -5.22 -6.70 -15.20
CA LYS A 129 -3.85 -7.06 -14.83
C LYS A 129 -3.82 -8.08 -13.68
N MET A 130 -4.58 -7.81 -12.62
CA MET A 130 -4.62 -8.69 -11.44
C MET A 130 -5.31 -10.02 -11.76
N ILE A 131 -6.33 -10.00 -12.61
CA ILE A 131 -6.98 -11.22 -13.13
C ILE A 131 -5.97 -12.07 -13.90
N HIS A 132 -5.20 -11.48 -14.81
CA HIS A 132 -4.15 -12.18 -15.56
C HIS A 132 -3.08 -12.75 -14.64
N PHE A 133 -2.71 -12.01 -13.59
CA PHE A 133 -1.74 -12.47 -12.61
C PHE A 133 -2.26 -13.70 -11.82
N LEU A 134 -3.52 -13.68 -11.38
CA LEU A 134 -4.15 -14.83 -10.73
C LEU A 134 -4.25 -16.04 -11.67
N LEU A 135 -4.56 -15.82 -12.95
CA LEU A 135 -4.58 -16.88 -13.97
C LEU A 135 -3.19 -17.52 -14.14
N GLU A 136 -2.14 -16.70 -14.28
CA GLU A 136 -0.77 -17.17 -14.45
C GLU A 136 -0.28 -17.97 -13.23
N LYS A 137 -0.69 -17.57 -12.02
CA LYS A 137 -0.32 -18.23 -10.76
C LYS A 137 -1.21 -19.44 -10.40
N GLY A 138 -2.21 -19.75 -11.22
CA GLY A 138 -3.13 -20.86 -11.01
C GLY A 138 -4.10 -20.64 -9.85
N SER A 139 -4.33 -19.39 -9.47
CA SER A 139 -5.19 -18.99 -8.34
C SER A 139 -6.47 -18.29 -8.79
N TYR A 140 -6.86 -18.44 -10.05
CA TYR A 140 -8.10 -17.87 -10.58
C TYR A 140 -9.24 -18.90 -10.69
N HIS A 141 -8.96 -20.11 -11.15
CA HIS A 141 -10.00 -21.06 -11.58
C HIS A 141 -10.90 -21.58 -10.45
N GLN A 142 -10.44 -21.53 -9.21
CA GLN A 142 -11.21 -21.89 -8.02
C GLN A 142 -12.15 -20.77 -7.55
N LEU A 143 -11.95 -19.53 -8.03
CA LEU A 143 -12.77 -18.39 -7.62
C LEU A 143 -14.18 -18.55 -8.19
N GLU A 144 -15.16 -18.63 -7.30
CA GLU A 144 -16.58 -18.65 -7.65
C GLU A 144 -17.10 -17.26 -8.01
N LYS A 145 -16.48 -16.23 -7.41
CA LYS A 145 -16.85 -14.84 -7.65
C LYS A 145 -15.63 -13.93 -7.65
N VAL A 146 -15.52 -13.12 -8.69
CA VAL A 146 -14.53 -12.05 -8.80
C VAL A 146 -15.25 -10.73 -8.93
N CYS A 147 -14.91 -9.76 -8.08
CA CYS A 147 -15.45 -8.41 -8.13
C CYS A 147 -14.35 -7.44 -8.56
N VAL A 148 -14.50 -6.87 -9.76
CA VAL A 148 -13.61 -5.81 -10.24
C VAL A 148 -14.01 -4.49 -9.58
N THR A 149 -13.16 -3.99 -8.69
CA THR A 149 -13.42 -2.81 -7.86
C THR A 149 -12.83 -1.52 -8.41
N GLY A 150 -11.83 -1.62 -9.31
CA GLY A 150 -11.03 -0.47 -9.71
C GLY A 150 -10.23 0.11 -8.54
N ASN A 151 -9.83 1.38 -8.65
CA ASN A 151 -9.13 2.07 -7.57
C ASN A 151 -10.11 2.79 -6.63
N TYR A 152 -10.78 2.03 -5.77
CA TYR A 152 -11.75 2.58 -4.82
C TYR A 152 -11.11 3.55 -3.81
N ARG A 153 -9.81 3.40 -3.53
CA ARG A 153 -9.05 4.31 -2.65
C ARG A 153 -8.94 5.70 -3.24
N TYR A 154 -8.66 5.80 -4.55
CA TYR A 154 -8.67 7.08 -5.24
C TYR A 154 -10.05 7.74 -5.18
N ARG A 155 -11.10 6.96 -5.41
CA ARG A 155 -12.49 7.46 -5.33
C ARG A 155 -12.80 8.02 -3.94
N TYR A 156 -12.42 7.30 -2.89
CA TYR A 156 -12.55 7.76 -1.51
C TYR A 156 -11.80 9.07 -1.27
N TYR A 157 -10.54 9.14 -1.72
CA TYR A 157 -9.74 10.35 -1.61
C TYR A 157 -10.39 11.55 -2.30
N LEU A 158 -10.94 11.39 -3.51
CA LEU A 158 -11.61 12.49 -4.21
C LEU A 158 -12.82 13.04 -3.41
N GLN A 159 -13.55 12.17 -2.71
CA GLN A 159 -14.69 12.56 -1.87
C GLN A 159 -14.27 13.30 -0.60
N ASN A 160 -13.07 12.99 -0.08
CA ASN A 160 -12.56 13.51 1.20
C ASN A 160 -11.32 14.40 1.01
N LYS A 161 -11.08 14.88 -0.21
CA LYS A 161 -9.83 15.55 -0.60
C LYS A 161 -9.46 16.72 0.32
N PRO A 162 -10.35 17.68 0.61
CA PRO A 162 -9.98 18.82 1.45
C PRO A 162 -9.50 18.41 2.85
N PHE A 163 -10.18 17.42 3.44
CA PHE A 163 -9.85 16.90 4.77
C PHE A 163 -8.49 16.19 4.79
N LEU A 164 -8.29 15.26 3.85
CA LEU A 164 -7.06 14.46 3.80
C LEU A 164 -5.84 15.29 3.38
N ASP A 165 -6.02 16.23 2.45
CA ASP A 165 -4.98 17.18 2.07
C ASP A 165 -4.56 18.05 3.25
N GLN A 166 -5.51 18.57 4.03
CA GLN A 166 -5.20 19.39 5.21
C GLN A 166 -4.34 18.61 6.22
N HIS A 167 -4.67 17.34 6.46
CA HIS A 167 -3.88 16.48 7.35
C HIS A 167 -2.46 16.27 6.82
N PHE A 168 -2.30 16.01 5.53
CA PHE A 168 -0.99 15.84 4.92
C PHE A 168 -0.16 17.12 4.95
N LEU A 169 -0.74 18.26 4.54
CA LEU A 169 -0.07 19.56 4.50
C LEU A 169 0.40 20.02 5.89
N ALA A 170 -0.25 19.56 6.96
CA ALA A 170 0.18 19.84 8.34
C ALA A 170 1.47 19.09 8.75
N LEU A 171 1.86 18.04 8.02
CA LEU A 171 3.03 17.19 8.32
C LEU A 171 4.28 17.58 7.54
N ILE A 172 4.15 18.46 6.54
CA ILE A 172 5.24 18.84 5.63
C ILE A 172 5.49 20.34 5.71
N PRO A 173 6.74 20.79 5.54
CA PRO A 173 7.05 22.20 5.56
C PRO A 173 6.43 22.90 4.35
N ASN A 174 5.87 24.09 4.58
CA ASN A 174 5.32 24.93 3.53
C ASN A 174 6.44 25.71 2.84
N GLU A 175 7.20 25.02 1.98
CA GLU A 175 8.31 25.61 1.23
C GLU A 175 8.08 25.44 -0.28
N LYS A 176 8.45 26.46 -1.07
CA LYS A 176 8.38 26.41 -2.54
C LYS A 176 9.56 25.62 -3.09
N ARG A 177 9.49 24.30 -3.01
CA ARG A 177 10.45 23.35 -3.60
C ARG A 177 9.71 22.33 -4.44
N SER A 178 10.40 21.78 -5.44
CA SER A 178 9.89 20.62 -6.16
C SER A 178 9.96 19.40 -5.25
N THR A 179 8.84 18.72 -5.03
CA THR A 179 8.71 17.63 -4.07
C THR A 179 8.78 16.27 -4.75
N ILE A 180 9.67 15.42 -4.25
CA ILE A 180 9.85 14.03 -4.69
C ILE A 180 9.30 13.11 -3.60
N LEU A 181 8.40 12.19 -3.95
CA LEU A 181 8.09 11.06 -3.09
C LEU A 181 9.08 9.93 -3.37
N TYR A 182 9.88 9.57 -2.37
CA TYR A 182 10.64 8.33 -2.35
C TYR A 182 9.88 7.25 -1.56
N ALA A 183 9.42 6.21 -2.26
CA ALA A 183 8.65 5.10 -1.70
C ALA A 183 9.34 3.76 -1.97
N PRO A 184 10.44 3.44 -1.26
CA PRO A 184 11.11 2.16 -1.41
C PRO A 184 10.29 1.02 -0.82
N THR A 185 10.40 -0.15 -1.44
CA THR A 185 9.91 -1.39 -0.84
C THR A 185 10.82 -1.87 0.28
N TRP A 186 10.34 -2.80 1.10
CA TRP A 186 11.19 -3.54 2.06
C TRP A 186 11.85 -4.75 1.39
N SER A 187 12.95 -5.24 1.97
CA SER A 187 13.65 -6.44 1.50
C SER A 187 12.85 -7.70 1.82
N ASP A 188 11.96 -8.09 0.91
CA ASP A 188 11.26 -9.36 0.89
C ASP A 188 12.06 -10.44 0.15
N ASP A 189 11.47 -11.63 -0.03
CA ASP A 189 12.09 -12.77 -0.72
C ASP A 189 12.46 -12.46 -2.18
N GLU A 190 11.86 -11.44 -2.80
CA GLU A 190 12.20 -11.02 -4.17
C GLU A 190 13.37 -10.03 -4.21
N ASN A 191 13.82 -9.55 -3.03
CA ASN A 191 14.97 -8.67 -2.83
C ASN A 191 15.00 -7.43 -3.75
N ASN A 192 13.83 -6.84 -4.04
CA ASN A 192 13.68 -5.72 -4.98
C ASN A 192 13.86 -4.33 -4.32
N SER A 193 14.17 -4.28 -3.03
CA SER A 193 14.28 -3.03 -2.29
C SER A 193 15.48 -2.19 -2.75
N SER A 194 15.22 -0.93 -3.08
CA SER A 194 16.25 0.08 -3.31
C SER A 194 16.76 0.74 -2.03
N PHE A 195 16.16 0.44 -0.88
CA PHE A 195 16.33 1.20 0.35
C PHE A 195 17.79 1.23 0.82
N SER A 196 18.42 0.07 0.98
CA SER A 196 19.80 -0.03 1.47
C SER A 196 20.83 0.52 0.48
N SER A 197 20.53 0.51 -0.82
CA SER A 197 21.46 0.91 -1.87
C SER A 197 21.36 2.39 -2.27
N ALA A 198 20.21 3.03 -2.08
CA ALA A 198 19.98 4.40 -2.56
C ALA A 198 19.71 5.42 -1.45
N SER A 199 19.15 5.02 -0.30
CA SER A 199 18.62 5.97 0.67
C SER A 199 19.67 6.95 1.22
N GLN A 200 20.87 6.46 1.57
CA GLN A 200 21.94 7.32 2.08
C GLN A 200 22.32 8.40 1.05
N GLN A 201 22.53 8.00 -0.20
CA GLN A 201 22.89 8.93 -1.27
C GLN A 201 21.80 9.95 -1.56
N LEU A 202 20.53 9.52 -1.57
CA LEU A 202 19.39 10.43 -1.74
C LEU A 202 19.33 11.48 -0.64
N ILE A 203 19.58 11.08 0.60
CA ILE A 203 19.54 11.96 1.78
C ILE A 203 20.71 12.94 1.80
N GLU A 204 21.92 12.47 1.51
CA GLU A 204 23.13 13.28 1.62
C GLU A 204 23.22 14.30 0.47
N CYS A 205 22.81 13.88 -0.73
CA CYS A 205 23.01 14.63 -1.97
C CYS A 205 21.77 15.36 -2.50
N VAL A 206 20.65 15.39 -1.77
CA VAL A 206 19.44 16.13 -2.20
C VAL A 206 19.76 17.63 -2.39
N PRO A 207 19.56 18.18 -3.60
CA PRO A 207 19.76 19.60 -3.88
C PRO A 207 18.75 20.49 -3.15
N ASP A 208 19.09 21.77 -2.96
CA ASP A 208 18.26 22.73 -2.21
C ASP A 208 16.93 23.08 -2.90
N GLU A 209 16.85 22.90 -4.23
CA GLU A 209 15.64 23.10 -5.01
C GLU A 209 14.61 21.97 -4.84
N PHE A 210 15.04 20.81 -4.33
CA PHE A 210 14.18 19.66 -4.10
C PHE A 210 13.83 19.50 -2.64
N HIS A 211 12.62 19.04 -2.38
CA HIS A 211 12.20 18.46 -1.11
C HIS A 211 11.96 16.97 -1.34
N ILE A 212 12.53 16.09 -0.51
CA ILE A 212 12.27 14.64 -0.59
C ILE A 212 11.41 14.18 0.59
N ILE A 213 10.28 13.54 0.29
CA ILE A 213 9.43 12.84 1.25
C ILE A 213 9.75 11.36 1.16
N ILE A 214 10.24 10.78 2.25
CA ILE A 214 10.57 9.36 2.35
C ILE A 214 9.42 8.65 3.07
N LYS A 215 8.63 7.86 2.33
CA LYS A 215 7.56 7.03 2.87
C LYS A 215 8.05 5.59 3.01
N LEU A 216 8.37 5.20 4.24
CA LEU A 216 8.85 3.86 4.53
C LEU A 216 7.69 2.86 4.70
N HIS A 217 7.99 1.60 4.41
CA HIS A 217 7.14 0.46 4.71
C HIS A 217 7.22 0.12 6.21
N PRO A 218 6.11 -0.29 6.87
CA PRO A 218 6.10 -0.65 8.29
C PRO A 218 7.23 -1.62 8.69
N ASN A 219 7.43 -2.69 7.90
CA ASN A 219 8.50 -3.70 8.14
C ASN A 219 9.93 -3.14 8.16
N ILE A 220 10.20 -1.97 7.59
CA ILE A 220 11.53 -1.35 7.66
C ILE A 220 11.82 -0.86 9.10
N PHE A 221 10.78 -0.49 9.86
CA PHE A 221 10.90 -0.04 11.25
C PHE A 221 11.13 -1.18 12.25
N ALA A 222 11.20 -2.43 11.80
CA ALA A 222 11.50 -3.57 12.67
C ALA A 222 12.96 -3.57 13.18
N SER A 223 13.85 -2.75 12.61
CA SER A 223 15.21 -2.50 13.11
C SER A 223 15.29 -1.11 13.77
N PRO A 224 15.53 -1.04 15.09
CA PRO A 224 15.70 0.22 15.83
C PRO A 224 16.81 1.13 15.26
N GLU A 225 17.88 0.54 14.75
CA GLU A 225 19.06 1.26 14.23
C GLU A 225 18.73 2.09 12.98
N ILE A 226 17.85 1.54 12.13
CA ILE A 226 17.34 2.23 10.95
C ILE A 226 16.55 3.46 11.39
N LEU A 227 15.60 3.30 12.31
CA LEU A 227 14.78 4.40 12.82
C LEU A 227 15.62 5.52 13.45
N GLU A 228 16.65 5.19 14.24
CA GLU A 228 17.56 6.17 14.85
C GLU A 228 18.36 6.95 13.80
N ALA A 229 18.90 6.27 12.78
CA ALA A 229 19.63 6.92 11.69
C ALA A 229 18.72 7.93 10.95
N TYR A 230 17.46 7.56 10.74
CA TYR A 230 16.46 8.41 10.10
C TYR A 230 16.05 9.62 10.95
N GLN A 231 15.85 9.44 12.25
CA GLN A 231 15.57 10.55 13.16
C GLN A 231 16.73 11.56 13.17
N LEU A 232 17.97 11.06 13.16
CA LEU A 232 19.15 11.92 13.10
C LEU A 232 19.23 12.70 11.77
N VAL A 233 18.91 12.06 10.65
CA VAL A 233 18.84 12.70 9.33
C VAL A 233 17.78 13.80 9.28
N ASN A 234 16.55 13.51 9.74
CA ASN A 234 15.44 14.47 9.73
C ASN A 234 15.77 15.74 10.53
N SER A 235 16.58 15.61 11.60
CA SER A 235 17.02 16.74 12.41
C SER A 235 18.07 17.65 11.74
N LYS A 236 18.76 17.16 10.70
CA LYS A 236 19.93 17.84 10.09
C LYS A 236 19.66 18.45 8.72
N LYS A 237 18.62 18.02 8.00
CA LYS A 237 18.32 18.46 6.62
C LYS A 237 16.89 18.98 6.52
N LYS A 238 16.73 20.26 6.18
CA LYS A 238 15.40 20.91 6.07
C LYS A 238 14.60 20.47 4.84
N ASN A 239 15.27 19.93 3.83
CA ASN A 239 14.67 19.47 2.58
C ASN A 239 14.42 17.95 2.52
N VAL A 240 14.49 17.26 3.67
CA VAL A 240 14.15 15.84 3.79
C VAL A 240 13.05 15.70 4.85
N THR A 241 11.97 15.01 4.51
CA THR A 241 10.92 14.64 5.46
C THR A 241 10.71 13.14 5.43
N ILE A 242 10.71 12.53 6.61
CA ILE A 242 10.43 11.11 6.75
C ILE A 242 9.03 10.99 7.33
N LEU A 243 8.20 10.18 6.69
CA LEU A 243 6.79 10.04 7.04
C LEU A 243 6.50 8.64 7.60
N PRO A 244 6.70 8.42 8.92
CA PRO A 244 6.66 7.08 9.49
C PRO A 244 5.25 6.47 9.58
N GLU A 245 4.20 7.25 9.84
CA GLU A 245 2.85 6.72 10.04
C GLU A 245 1.77 7.64 9.43
N PHE A 246 1.58 7.52 8.11
CA PHE A 246 0.51 8.19 7.38
C PHE A 246 -0.09 7.22 6.37
N PRO A 247 -1.22 6.55 6.73
CA PRO A 247 -1.86 5.59 5.84
C PRO A 247 -2.37 6.18 4.51
N PRO A 248 -3.08 7.33 4.48
CA PRO A 248 -3.66 7.85 3.24
C PRO A 248 -2.60 8.16 2.19
N ILE A 249 -2.46 7.35 1.14
CA ILE A 249 -1.37 7.59 0.17
C ILE A 249 -1.67 8.77 -0.76
N TYR A 250 -2.94 8.93 -1.16
CA TYR A 250 -3.34 9.86 -2.20
C TYR A 250 -3.09 11.35 -1.94
N PRO A 251 -3.23 11.88 -0.70
CA PRO A 251 -2.80 13.23 -0.39
C PRO A 251 -1.33 13.45 -0.71
N ILE A 252 -0.46 12.49 -0.38
CA ILE A 252 0.96 12.55 -0.71
C ILE A 252 1.13 12.63 -2.24
N LEU A 253 0.55 11.69 -2.98
CA LEU A 253 0.69 11.59 -4.43
C LEU A 253 0.18 12.85 -5.16
N ASN A 254 -0.87 13.47 -4.63
CA ASN A 254 -1.43 14.70 -5.19
C ASN A 254 -0.49 15.89 -5.09
N HIS A 255 0.31 15.95 -4.03
CA HIS A 255 1.12 17.11 -3.66
C HIS A 255 2.62 16.95 -3.95
N VAL A 256 3.04 15.83 -4.54
CA VAL A 256 4.42 15.67 -5.06
C VAL A 256 4.47 15.82 -6.57
N GLU A 257 5.55 16.36 -7.11
CA GLU A 257 5.80 16.52 -8.55
C GLU A 257 6.36 15.25 -9.17
N TYR A 258 7.17 14.49 -8.42
CA TYR A 258 7.87 13.31 -8.92
C TYR A 258 7.68 12.11 -8.01
N TYR A 259 7.55 10.93 -8.62
CA TYR A 259 7.64 9.66 -7.92
C TYR A 259 9.02 9.03 -8.15
N LEU A 260 9.65 8.62 -7.06
CA LEU A 260 10.85 7.81 -7.03
C LEU A 260 10.55 6.54 -6.23
N GLY A 261 10.72 5.37 -6.81
CA GLY A 261 10.50 4.12 -6.10
C GLY A 261 11.21 2.95 -6.77
N ASP A 262 10.86 1.73 -6.37
CA ASP A 262 11.36 0.50 -7.00
C ASP A 262 10.20 -0.30 -7.61
N MET A 263 9.62 -1.24 -6.87
CA MET A 263 8.49 -2.08 -7.27
C MET A 263 7.29 -1.94 -6.33
N SER A 264 7.19 -0.80 -5.62
CA SER A 264 6.08 -0.50 -4.73
C SER A 264 4.74 -0.41 -5.47
N SER A 265 3.68 -0.97 -4.90
CA SER A 265 2.30 -0.84 -5.40
C SER A 265 1.83 0.61 -5.46
N ILE A 266 2.40 1.50 -4.63
CA ILE A 266 2.15 2.94 -4.64
C ILE A 266 2.38 3.55 -6.04
N GLY A 267 3.32 3.02 -6.81
CA GLY A 267 3.54 3.52 -8.17
C GLY A 267 2.31 3.33 -9.08
N TYR A 268 1.53 2.27 -8.90
CA TYR A 268 0.28 2.10 -9.65
C TYR A 268 -0.76 3.16 -9.30
N ASP A 269 -0.83 3.59 -8.04
CA ASP A 269 -1.69 4.70 -7.64
C ASP A 269 -1.22 6.03 -8.23
N PHE A 270 0.10 6.22 -8.30
CA PHE A 270 0.70 7.45 -8.84
C PHE A 270 0.43 7.66 -10.34
N LEU A 271 0.21 6.57 -11.11
CA LEU A 271 -0.20 6.66 -12.52
C LEU A 271 -1.47 7.51 -12.72
N THR A 272 -2.32 7.60 -11.70
CA THR A 272 -3.54 8.43 -11.71
C THR A 272 -3.24 9.91 -11.93
N PHE A 273 -2.09 10.39 -11.46
CA PHE A 273 -1.73 11.80 -11.47
C PHE A 273 -1.00 12.23 -12.75
N ARG A 274 -0.59 11.29 -13.61
CA ARG A 274 0.13 11.57 -14.86
C ARG A 274 1.34 12.48 -14.64
N LYS A 275 2.11 12.15 -13.61
CA LYS A 275 3.34 12.83 -13.22
C LYS A 275 4.55 11.93 -13.47
N PRO A 276 5.77 12.49 -13.63
CA PRO A 276 6.93 11.70 -13.97
C PRO A 276 7.31 10.71 -12.86
N MET A 277 7.65 9.49 -13.28
CA MET A 277 8.06 8.38 -12.41
C MET A 277 9.47 7.92 -12.71
N PHE A 278 10.24 7.65 -11.67
CA PHE A 278 11.60 7.13 -11.71
C PHE A 278 11.68 5.86 -10.87
N PHE A 279 12.30 4.82 -11.44
CA PHE A 279 12.39 3.50 -10.83
C PHE A 279 13.84 3.10 -10.62
N LEU A 280 14.23 2.98 -9.35
CA LEU A 280 15.51 2.47 -8.92
C LEU A 280 15.53 0.95 -9.13
N ASN A 281 16.51 0.46 -9.90
CA ASN A 281 16.60 -0.93 -10.33
C ASN A 281 17.83 -1.62 -9.72
N PRO A 282 17.81 -1.92 -8.40
CA PRO A 282 18.99 -2.45 -7.70
C PRO A 282 19.51 -3.75 -8.31
N ASN A 283 18.61 -4.57 -8.85
CA ASN A 283 18.90 -5.88 -9.42
C ASN A 283 19.15 -5.86 -10.94
N LYS A 284 19.19 -4.68 -11.57
CA LYS A 284 19.42 -4.51 -13.02
C LYS A 284 18.48 -5.37 -13.90
N ARG A 285 17.25 -5.58 -13.43
CA ARG A 285 16.24 -6.34 -14.15
C ARG A 285 15.85 -5.61 -15.43
N ASP A 286 15.63 -6.33 -16.51
CA ASP A 286 15.26 -5.78 -17.82
C ASP A 286 13.73 -5.65 -17.90
N PRO A 287 13.16 -4.43 -17.90
CA PRO A 287 11.71 -4.27 -17.94
C PRO A 287 11.06 -4.90 -19.17
N ILE A 288 11.78 -5.06 -20.28
CA ILE A 288 11.24 -5.64 -21.52
C ILE A 288 11.20 -7.16 -21.43
N LYS A 289 12.26 -7.77 -20.88
CA LYS A 289 12.43 -9.24 -20.87
C LYS A 289 11.92 -9.91 -19.61
N ASP A 290 12.08 -9.27 -18.47
CA ASP A 290 11.75 -9.87 -17.18
C ASP A 290 10.26 -9.69 -16.85
N ARG A 291 9.67 -10.70 -16.20
CA ARG A 291 8.27 -10.70 -15.77
C ARG A 291 8.04 -9.82 -14.54
N GLY A 292 6.80 -9.35 -14.35
CA GLY A 292 6.44 -8.57 -13.17
C GLY A 292 7.21 -7.26 -13.07
N LEU A 293 7.33 -6.52 -14.19
CA LEU A 293 7.94 -5.18 -14.25
C LEU A 293 7.08 -4.22 -15.07
N TYR A 294 5.76 -4.46 -15.11
CA TYR A 294 4.83 -3.64 -15.87
C TYR A 294 4.84 -2.19 -15.40
N LEU A 295 4.90 -1.96 -14.09
CA LEU A 295 4.97 -0.64 -13.50
C LEU A 295 6.25 0.09 -13.91
N THR A 296 7.38 -0.61 -13.88
CA THR A 296 8.70 -0.05 -14.22
C THR A 296 8.75 0.47 -15.67
N ARG A 297 7.97 -0.13 -16.58
CA ARG A 297 7.82 0.33 -17.98
C ARG A 297 7.13 1.69 -18.12
N CYS A 298 6.44 2.16 -17.07
CA CYS A 298 5.78 3.48 -17.06
C CYS A 298 6.73 4.62 -16.63
N GLY A 299 8.00 4.33 -16.37
CA GLY A 299 8.97 5.24 -15.76
C GLY A 299 10.29 5.33 -16.48
N THR A 300 11.15 6.22 -15.99
CA THR A 300 12.59 6.15 -16.27
C THR A 300 13.24 5.18 -15.30
N VAL A 301 13.90 4.16 -15.82
CA VAL A 301 14.70 3.22 -15.01
C VAL A 301 16.07 3.82 -14.73
N ILE A 302 16.51 3.73 -13.48
CA ILE A 302 17.83 4.17 -13.01
C ILE A 302 18.56 2.95 -12.44
N ASN A 303 19.66 2.57 -13.07
CA ASN A 303 20.51 1.47 -12.60
C ASN A 303 21.47 1.96 -11.51
N PRO A 304 22.05 1.05 -10.69
CA PRO A 304 22.92 1.41 -9.57
C PRO A 304 24.10 2.32 -9.94
N GLU A 305 24.67 2.15 -11.14
CA GLU A 305 25.78 2.98 -11.66
C GLU A 305 25.39 4.44 -11.92
N GLN A 306 24.10 4.77 -11.81
CA GLN A 306 23.54 6.09 -12.09
C GLN A 306 22.94 6.74 -10.84
N TYR A 307 23.06 6.12 -9.66
CA TYR A 307 22.46 6.64 -8.43
C TYR A 307 23.05 8.01 -8.03
N ASP A 308 24.29 8.30 -8.41
CA ASP A 308 24.95 9.60 -8.30
C ASP A 308 24.33 10.70 -9.16
N LYS A 309 23.52 10.31 -10.15
CA LYS A 309 22.89 11.20 -11.12
C LYS A 309 21.37 11.25 -10.98
N ILE A 310 20.79 10.74 -9.88
CA ILE A 310 19.33 10.68 -9.71
C ILE A 310 18.70 12.06 -9.92
N PHE A 311 19.20 13.10 -9.24
CA PHE A 311 18.60 14.43 -9.33
C PHE A 311 18.81 15.10 -10.69
N SER A 312 19.96 14.88 -11.35
CA SER A 312 20.16 15.38 -12.71
C SER A 312 19.22 14.69 -13.70
N LEU A 313 19.02 13.37 -13.57
CA LEU A 313 18.06 12.62 -14.38
C LEU A 313 16.60 13.07 -14.15
N ILE A 314 16.25 13.43 -12.90
CA ILE A 314 14.93 13.99 -12.58
C ILE A 314 14.74 15.34 -13.27
N ASN A 315 15.73 16.25 -13.19
CA ASN A 315 15.69 17.54 -13.87
C ASN A 315 15.61 17.39 -15.40
N GLU A 316 16.41 16.52 -16.00
CA GLU A 316 16.46 16.32 -17.46
C GLU A 316 15.17 15.71 -18.03
N ARG A 317 14.50 14.84 -17.26
CA ARG A 317 13.38 14.01 -17.74
C ARG A 317 12.05 14.30 -17.06
N GLY A 318 12.01 15.32 -16.21
CA GLY A 318 10.82 15.75 -15.48
C GLY A 318 9.74 16.31 -16.39
N ASP A 319 10.11 16.96 -17.50
CA ASP A 319 9.15 17.63 -18.39
C ASP A 319 8.76 16.82 -19.64
N SER A 320 9.44 15.72 -19.94
CA SER A 320 9.47 15.15 -21.30
C SER A 320 8.38 14.14 -21.65
N ARG A 321 7.45 13.80 -20.74
CA ARG A 321 6.55 12.63 -20.94
C ARG A 321 5.05 12.90 -21.00
N PHE A 322 4.62 14.13 -20.75
CA PHE A 322 3.19 14.50 -20.81
C PHE A 322 2.91 15.72 -21.69
N THR A 323 3.92 16.14 -22.48
CA THR A 323 3.83 17.25 -23.44
C THR A 323 3.53 16.80 -24.87
N GLU A 324 3.29 15.51 -25.12
CA GLU A 324 2.85 14.96 -26.41
C GLU A 324 1.44 14.40 -26.35
#